data_AF-D2EEU5-F1
#
_entry.id   AF-D2EEU5-F1
#
_cell.length_a   1.000
_cell.length_b   1.000
_cell.length_c   1.000
_cell.angle_alpha   90.00
_cell.angle_beta   90.00
_cell.angle_gamma   90.00
#
_symmetry.space_group_name_H-M   'P 1'
#
loop_
_entity.id
_entity.type
_entity.pdbx_description
1 polymer ?
#
loop_
_entity_poly.entity_id
_entity_poly.type
_entity_poly.pdbx_seq_one_letter_code
_entity_poly.pdbx_strand_id
1 'polypeptide(L)'
;MEFKDVDEPVEKITREGSRNFIKIGLTKGTEGEKEITFISIKKGYTMDKDGKEEERIKTSLTVNFDELPLLIEALQNFKTKLESGSFS
;
A
#
# COMPACT_ATOMS: atom_id res chain seq x y z
N MET A 1 -7.15 11.19 14.13
CA MET A 1 -7.65 10.79 12.80
C MET A 1 -7.92 9.30 12.85
N GLU A 2 -9.17 8.88 12.69
CA GLU A 2 -9.52 7.47 12.58
C GLU A 2 -9.47 7.06 11.11
N PHE A 3 -8.93 5.87 10.83
CA PHE A 3 -8.82 5.33 9.49
C PHE A 3 -9.72 4.10 9.36
N LYS A 4 -10.55 4.07 8.32
CA LYS A 4 -11.33 2.90 7.93
C LYS A 4 -10.94 2.51 6.52
N ASP A 5 -10.53 1.26 6.35
CA ASP A 5 -10.27 0.71 5.02
C ASP A 5 -11.55 0.78 4.18
N VAL A 6 -11.41 1.18 2.92
CA VAL A 6 -12.50 1.10 1.94
C VAL A 6 -12.49 -0.31 1.37
N ASP A 7 -13.68 -0.86 1.15
CA ASP A 7 -13.89 -2.25 0.76
C ASP A 7 -13.00 -2.67 -0.43
N GLU A 8 -12.17 -3.66 -0.13
CA GLU A 8 -11.22 -4.39 -0.98
C GLU A 8 -9.97 -3.63 -1.50
N PRO A 9 -8.77 -4.27 -1.46
CA PRO A 9 -7.58 -3.69 -2.06
C PRO A 9 -7.77 -3.61 -3.57
N VAL A 10 -7.46 -2.45 -4.15
CA VAL A 10 -7.46 -2.23 -5.60
C VAL A 10 -6.49 -3.19 -6.29
N GLU A 11 -5.36 -3.52 -5.63
CA GLU A 11 -4.38 -4.47 -6.17
C GLU A 11 -3.67 -5.26 -5.05
N LYS A 12 -3.36 -6.53 -5.31
CA LYS A 12 -2.53 -7.39 -4.46
C LYS A 12 -1.47 -8.09 -5.31
N ILE A 13 -0.19 -7.83 -5.02
CA ILE A 13 0.94 -8.49 -5.67
C ILE A 13 1.58 -9.46 -4.67
N THR A 14 1.71 -10.72 -5.08
CA THR A 14 2.41 -11.78 -4.34
C THR A 14 3.48 -12.36 -5.25
N ARG A 15 4.70 -12.56 -4.75
CA ARG A 15 5.73 -13.26 -5.52
C ARG A 15 5.48 -14.76 -5.47
N GLU A 16 5.68 -15.45 -6.60
CA GLU A 16 5.57 -16.91 -6.67
C GLU A 16 6.45 -17.57 -5.59
N GLY A 17 5.89 -18.57 -4.90
CA GLY A 17 6.55 -19.26 -3.78
C GLY A 17 6.68 -18.43 -2.51
N SER A 18 6.16 -17.20 -2.44
CA SER A 18 6.18 -16.36 -1.25
C SER A 18 4.80 -16.26 -0.60
N ARG A 19 4.77 -16.28 0.73
CA ARG A 19 3.60 -15.86 1.51
C ARG A 19 3.53 -14.35 1.72
N ASN A 20 4.56 -13.60 1.33
CA ASN A 20 4.58 -12.15 1.48
C ASN A 20 3.88 -11.47 0.31
N PHE A 21 3.13 -10.40 0.61
CA PHE A 21 2.42 -9.60 -0.38
C PHE A 21 2.66 -8.10 -0.18
N ILE A 22 2.42 -7.36 -1.25
CA ILE A 22 2.13 -5.92 -1.22
C ILE A 22 0.69 -5.73 -1.66
N LYS A 23 -0.08 -4.96 -0.90
CA LYS A 23 -1.44 -4.55 -1.23
C LYS A 23 -1.48 -3.06 -1.44
N ILE A 24 -2.18 -2.62 -2.47
CA ILE A 24 -2.50 -1.22 -2.72
C ILE A 24 -4.02 -1.12 -2.68
N GLY A 25 -4.53 -0.20 -1.88
CA GLY A 25 -5.97 0.02 -1.74
C GLY A 25 -6.27 1.44 -1.33
N LEU A 26 -7.53 1.69 -1.01
CA LEU A 26 -8.00 2.97 -0.51
C LEU A 26 -8.37 2.85 0.97
N THR A 27 -8.03 3.86 1.74
CA THR A 27 -8.45 4.01 3.14
C THR A 27 -9.06 5.39 3.29
N LYS A 28 -10.20 5.48 3.97
CA LYS A 28 -10.82 6.76 4.32
C LYS A 28 -10.36 7.20 5.70
N GLY A 29 -10.05 8.48 5.83
CA GLY A 29 -9.85 9.15 7.12
C GLY A 29 -10.76 10.36 7.25
N THR A 30 -10.85 10.89 8.45
CA THR A 30 -11.62 12.11 8.73
C THR A 30 -10.72 13.22 9.26
N GLU A 31 -10.85 14.41 8.67
CA GLU A 31 -10.26 15.65 9.16
C GLU A 31 -11.38 16.64 9.48
N GLY A 32 -11.74 16.74 10.77
CA GLY A 32 -12.96 17.43 11.19
C GLY A 32 -14.21 16.73 10.63
N GLU A 33 -15.01 17.47 9.86
CA GLU A 33 -16.21 16.95 9.18
C GLU A 33 -15.95 16.46 7.75
N LYS A 34 -14.72 16.62 7.23
CA LYS A 34 -14.39 16.24 5.85
C LYS A 34 -13.87 14.80 5.81
N GLU A 35 -14.46 14.01 4.91
CA GLU A 35 -13.92 12.71 4.53
C GLU A 35 -12.76 12.91 3.55
N ILE A 36 -11.61 12.31 3.87
CA ILE A 36 -10.41 12.34 3.03
C ILE A 36 -10.13 10.90 2.59
N THR A 37 -9.85 10.74 1.30
CA THR A 37 -9.43 9.45 0.75
C THR A 37 -7.92 9.40 0.67
N PHE A 38 -7.37 8.27 1.08
CA PHE A 38 -5.95 7.99 1.04
C PHE A 38 -5.68 6.71 0.25
N ILE A 39 -4.52 6.65 -0.37
CA ILE A 39 -3.95 5.43 -0.91
C ILE A 39 -3.19 4.75 0.21
N SER A 40 -3.48 3.47 0.45
CA SER A 40 -2.73 2.66 1.40
C SER A 40 -1.92 1.60 0.68
N ILE A 41 -0.61 1.61 0.90
CA ILE A 41 0.34 0.60 0.43
C ILE A 41 0.76 -0.22 1.64
N LYS A 42 0.29 -1.48 1.72
CA LYS A 42 0.49 -2.37 2.85
C LYS A 42 1.40 -3.53 2.46
N LYS A 43 2.46 -3.76 3.23
CA LYS A 43 3.27 -4.99 3.14
C LYS A 43 2.84 -5.95 4.23
N GLY A 44 2.48 -7.16 3.82
CA GLY A 44 2.00 -8.20 4.73
C GLY A 44 2.45 -9.59 4.33
N TYR A 45 1.92 -10.57 5.04
CA TYR A 45 2.10 -11.99 4.74
C TYR A 45 0.83 -12.77 5.06
N THR A 46 0.63 -13.89 4.38
CA THR A 46 -0.42 -14.86 4.70
C THR A 46 0.13 -15.95 5.61
N MET A 47 -0.69 -16.40 6.55
CA MET A 47 -0.38 -17.51 7.44
C MET A 47 -1.59 -18.44 7.56
N ASP A 48 -1.33 -19.73 7.70
CA ASP A 48 -2.39 -20.70 7.96
C ASP A 48 -2.65 -20.73 9.45
N LYS A 49 -3.89 -20.47 9.84
CA LYS A 49 -4.34 -20.59 11.23
C LYS A 49 -5.67 -21.32 11.25
N ASP A 50 -5.71 -22.45 11.96
CA ASP A 50 -6.91 -23.30 12.10
C ASP A 50 -7.53 -23.70 10.74
N GLY A 51 -6.68 -23.96 9.73
CA GLY A 51 -7.10 -24.32 8.38
C GLY A 51 -7.64 -23.16 7.54
N LYS A 52 -7.52 -21.92 8.02
CA LYS A 52 -7.89 -20.70 7.29
C LYS A 52 -6.65 -19.86 7.01
N GLU A 53 -6.61 -19.28 5.81
CA GLU A 53 -5.57 -18.32 5.44
C GLU A 53 -5.89 -16.96 6.09
N GLU A 54 -5.04 -16.50 7.00
CA GLU A 54 -5.12 -15.19 7.64
C GLU A 54 -4.04 -14.27 7.07
N GLU A 55 -4.41 -13.03 6.77
CA GLU A 55 -3.46 -11.99 6.39
C GLU A 55 -2.99 -11.19 7.60
N ARG A 56 -1.68 -10.94 7.66
CA ARG A 56 -1.03 -10.11 8.67
C ARG A 56 -0.29 -8.97 8.01
N ILE A 57 -0.63 -7.73 8.37
CA ILE A 57 0.08 -6.54 7.90
C ILE A 57 1.29 -6.29 8.80
N LYS A 58 2.48 -6.13 8.19
CA LYS A 58 3.73 -5.78 8.90
C LYS A 58 3.96 -4.28 8.93
N THR A 59 3.67 -3.61 7.83
CA THR A 59 3.85 -2.16 7.70
C THR A 59 2.87 -1.61 6.68
N SER A 60 2.50 -0.34 6.84
CA SER A 60 1.68 0.41 5.89
C SER A 60 2.24 1.81 5.68
N LEU A 61 2.19 2.27 4.45
CA LEU A 61 2.32 3.66 4.07
C LEU A 61 0.95 4.16 3.59
N THR A 62 0.59 5.37 3.99
CA THR A 62 -0.65 6.01 3.56
C THR A 62 -0.32 7.37 2.97
N VAL A 63 -0.86 7.68 1.79
CA VAL A 63 -0.61 8.93 1.05
C VAL A 63 -1.97 9.53 0.67
N ASN A 64 -2.11 10.85 0.69
CA ASN A 64 -3.37 11.47 0.27
C ASN A 64 -3.66 11.11 -1.20
N PHE A 65 -4.91 10.77 -1.52
CA PHE A 65 -5.28 10.39 -2.88
C PHE A 65 -4.97 11.50 -3.90
N ASP A 66 -5.10 12.76 -3.51
CA ASP A 66 -4.81 13.90 -4.38
C ASP A 66 -3.33 13.99 -4.78
N GLU A 67 -2.43 13.34 -4.03
CA GLU A 67 -0.99 13.31 -4.28
C GLU A 67 -0.56 12.09 -5.13
N LEU A 68 -1.50 11.24 -5.57
CA LEU A 68 -1.19 10.05 -6.37
C LEU A 68 -0.31 10.34 -7.59
N PRO A 69 -0.57 11.38 -8.41
CA PRO A 69 0.26 11.65 -9.57
C PRO A 69 1.72 11.94 -9.20
N LEU A 70 1.94 12.70 -8.12
CA LEU A 70 3.28 13.03 -7.62
C LEU A 70 3.99 11.80 -7.07
N LEU A 71 3.27 10.92 -6.37
CA LEU A 71 3.82 9.65 -5.87
C LEU A 71 4.26 8.74 -7.04
N ILE A 72 3.43 8.62 -8.08
CA ILE A 72 3.76 7.84 -9.28
C ILE A 72 5.03 8.40 -9.95
N GLU A 73 5.09 9.72 -10.15
CA GLU A 73 6.26 10.38 -10.74
C GLU A 73 7.53 10.14 -9.91
N ALA A 74 7.45 10.30 -8.58
CA ALA A 74 8.57 10.06 -7.69
C ALA A 74 9.07 8.60 -7.74
N LEU A 75 8.15 7.63 -7.78
CA LEU A 75 8.49 6.20 -7.87
C LEU A 75 9.11 5.83 -9.23
N GLN A 76 8.61 6.43 -10.32
CA GLN A 76 9.20 6.26 -11.64
C GLN A 76 10.63 6.83 -11.69
N ASN A 77 10.82 8.06 -11.20
CA ASN A 77 12.12 8.69 -11.11
C ASN A 77 13.10 7.89 -10.23
N PHE A 78 12.62 7.37 -9.09
CA PHE A 78 13.38 6.50 -8.21
C PHE A 78 13.81 5.21 -8.91
N LYS A 79 12.90 4.55 -9.65
CA LYS A 79 13.21 3.37 -10.46
C LYS A 79 14.30 3.67 -11.49
N THR A 80 14.17 4.75 -12.25
CA THR A 80 15.15 5.14 -13.26
C THR A 80 16.52 5.38 -12.65
N LYS A 81 16.60 6.08 -11.50
CA LYS A 81 17.87 6.28 -10.78
C LYS A 81 18.49 4.97 -10.29
N LEU A 82 17.65 4.01 -9.84
CA LEU A 82 18.14 2.68 -9.46
C LEU A 82 18.74 1.93 -10.65
N GLU A 83 18.08 1.97 -11.79
CA GLU A 83 18.53 1.29 -13.00
C GLU A 83 19.79 1.94 -13.60
N SER A 84 19.96 3.25 -13.43
CA SER A 84 21.14 3.99 -13.89
C SER A 84 22.34 3.93 -12.93
N GLY A 85 22.20 3.29 -11.76
CA GLY A 85 23.23 3.26 -10.72
C GLY A 85 23.61 4.64 -10.19
N SER A 86 22.79 5.65 -10.43
CA SER A 86 23.05 7.05 -10.08
C SER A 86 22.50 7.35 -8.69
N PHE A 87 23.17 6.79 -7.68
CA PHE A 87 22.97 7.18 -6.28
C PHE A 87 24.22 7.90 -5.81
N SER A 88 24.05 9.14 -5.41
CA SER A 88 25.07 9.98 -4.78
C SER A 88 24.59 10.39 -3.41
#